data_AF-A0A0Q6WL06-F1
#
_entry.id   AF-A0A0Q6WL06-F1
#
_cell.length_a   1.000
_cell.length_b   1.000
_cell.length_c   1.000
_cell.angle_alpha   90.00
_cell.angle_beta   90.00
_cell.angle_gamma   90.00
#
_symmetry.space_group_name_H-M   'P 1'
#
loop_
_entity.id
_entity.type
_entity.pdbx_description
1 polymer ?
#
loop_
_entity_poly.entity_id
_entity_poly.type
_entity_poly.pdbx_seq_one_letter_code
_entity_poly.pdbx_strand_id
1 'polypeptide(L)'
;MARAVLACLLLTCAGAFAQTPPANDSVYQAWGGKAGIRAVMDDFVPRLLTDPRTAPFFKNTNRENLATQLTDQLCQEAGGPCAYQGPPMKLVHQDLDIGRRDFNALVEILQQAMDAKGIPFSAQNGMLARLAPMHREIVTTVTETQQRR
;
A
#
# COMPACT_ATOMS: atom_id res chain seq x y z
N MET A 1 37.44 -40.97 -53.40
CA MET A 1 37.88 -41.12 -52.00
C MET A 1 37.57 -39.81 -51.29
N ALA A 2 36.42 -39.70 -50.62
CA ALA A 2 36.28 -39.68 -49.14
C ALA A 2 37.21 -38.63 -48.50
N ARG A 3 36.70 -37.55 -47.89
CA ARG A 3 36.00 -37.58 -46.59
C ARG A 3 35.06 -36.36 -46.42
N ALA A 4 33.85 -36.65 -45.93
CA ALA A 4 32.99 -35.71 -45.22
C ALA A 4 33.57 -35.40 -43.82
N VAL A 5 33.11 -34.33 -43.17
CA VAL A 5 32.46 -34.37 -41.83
C VAL A 5 32.18 -32.96 -41.28
N LEU A 6 30.91 -32.80 -40.91
CA LEU A 6 30.27 -31.96 -39.87
C LEU A 6 30.47 -30.44 -39.86
N ALA A 7 29.39 -29.80 -40.31
CA ALA A 7 28.83 -28.63 -39.67
C ALA A 7 28.49 -28.91 -38.19
N CYS A 8 28.82 -27.98 -37.30
CA CYS A 8 28.21 -27.87 -35.99
C CYS A 8 28.01 -26.38 -35.69
N LEU A 9 26.89 -25.85 -36.20
CA LEU A 9 26.37 -24.53 -35.87
C LEU A 9 25.86 -24.62 -34.42
N LEU A 10 26.65 -24.17 -33.45
CA LEU A 10 26.20 -24.07 -32.07
C LEU A 10 25.28 -22.85 -31.95
N LEU A 11 24.00 -23.10 -32.21
CA LEU A 11 22.89 -22.22 -31.89
C LEU A 11 22.72 -22.25 -30.36
N THR A 12 23.38 -21.34 -29.64
CA THR A 12 23.14 -21.15 -28.22
C THR A 12 21.78 -20.48 -28.04
N CYS A 13 20.80 -21.26 -27.61
CA CYS A 13 19.51 -20.78 -27.15
C CYS A 13 19.72 -19.74 -26.05
N ALA A 14 19.52 -18.47 -26.37
CA ALA A 14 19.32 -17.43 -25.37
C ALA A 14 18.04 -17.78 -24.60
N GLY A 15 18.21 -18.37 -23.42
CA GLY A 15 17.14 -18.47 -22.44
C GLY A 15 16.74 -17.06 -22.05
N ALA A 16 15.67 -16.55 -22.66
CA ALA A 16 14.97 -15.37 -22.17
C ALA A 16 14.36 -15.77 -20.82
N PHE A 17 15.12 -15.57 -19.74
CA PHE A 17 14.51 -15.43 -18.43
C PHE A 17 13.51 -14.29 -18.56
N ALA A 18 12.22 -14.60 -18.45
CA ALA A 18 11.20 -13.59 -18.29
C ALA A 18 11.51 -12.85 -16.98
N GLN A 19 12.27 -11.77 -17.09
CA GLN A 19 12.44 -10.84 -15.98
C GLN A 19 11.09 -10.14 -15.87
N THR A 20 10.27 -10.55 -14.90
CA THR A 20 9.16 -9.73 -14.44
C THR A 20 9.75 -8.34 -14.18
N PRO A 21 9.23 -7.27 -14.82
CA PRO A 21 9.72 -5.94 -14.54
C PRO A 21 9.73 -5.76 -13.02
N PRO A 22 10.84 -5.30 -12.41
CA PRO A 22 10.83 -5.02 -10.99
C PRO A 22 9.62 -4.13 -10.72
N ALA A 23 8.83 -4.47 -9.70
CA ALA A 23 7.80 -3.58 -9.22
C ALA A 23 8.44 -2.19 -9.06
N ASN A 24 7.82 -1.15 -9.60
CA ASN A 24 8.38 0.20 -9.51
C ASN A 24 8.39 0.62 -8.03
N ASP A 25 9.52 0.38 -7.37
CA ASP A 25 9.79 0.57 -5.95
C ASP A 25 10.21 2.02 -5.63
N SER A 26 10.14 2.92 -6.60
CA SER A 26 10.51 4.33 -6.39
C SER A 26 9.76 4.98 -5.22
N VAL A 27 8.47 4.64 -5.03
CA VAL A 27 7.70 5.11 -3.87
C VAL A 27 8.26 4.53 -2.57
N TYR A 28 8.57 3.23 -2.56
CA TYR A 28 9.17 2.56 -1.39
C TYR A 28 10.51 3.19 -1.01
N GLN A 29 11.39 3.45 -1.98
CA GLN A 29 12.67 4.11 -1.75
C GLN A 29 12.50 5.57 -1.28
N ALA A 30 11.58 6.32 -1.89
CA ALA A 30 11.31 7.71 -1.51
C ALA A 30 10.71 7.85 -0.11
N TRP A 31 10.10 6.78 0.41
CA TRP A 31 9.62 6.67 1.79
C TRP A 31 10.67 6.18 2.79
N GLY A 32 11.94 5.98 2.37
CA GLY A 32 13.00 5.47 3.23
C GLY A 32 12.88 3.98 3.52
N GLY A 33 12.25 3.23 2.62
CA GLY A 33 12.00 1.81 2.74
C GLY A 33 11.10 1.45 3.94
N LYS A 34 11.15 0.19 4.39
CA LYS A 34 10.29 -0.31 5.46
C LYS A 34 10.44 0.48 6.76
N ALA A 35 11.67 0.90 7.09
CA ALA A 35 11.94 1.66 8.30
C ALA A 35 11.28 3.05 8.28
N GLY A 36 11.34 3.76 7.15
CA GLY A 36 10.66 5.06 7.02
C GLY A 36 9.14 4.92 6.99
N ILE A 37 8.60 3.89 6.33
CA ILE A 37 7.16 3.56 6.41
C ILE A 37 6.75 3.29 7.86
N ARG A 38 7.52 2.48 8.60
CA ARG A 38 7.23 2.20 10.02
C ARG A 38 7.23 3.48 10.84
N ALA A 39 8.20 4.37 10.63
CA ALA A 39 8.25 5.65 11.32
C ALA A 39 7.01 6.52 11.07
N VAL A 40 6.46 6.52 9.85
CA VAL A 40 5.18 7.19 9.57
C VAL A 40 4.03 6.50 10.30
N MET A 41 3.98 5.16 10.33
CA MET A 41 2.91 4.41 11.01
C MET A 41 2.93 4.60 12.54
N ASP A 42 4.12 4.74 13.13
CA ASP A 42 4.32 5.05 14.54
C ASP A 42 3.73 6.41 14.95
N ASP A 43 3.62 7.35 14.01
CA ASP A 43 3.01 8.66 14.22
C ASP A 43 1.54 8.68 13.81
N PHE A 44 1.20 8.00 12.71
CA PHE A 44 -0.15 7.92 12.15
C PHE A 44 -1.14 7.22 13.09
N VAL A 45 -0.79 6.04 13.62
CA VAL A 45 -1.72 5.26 14.46
C VAL A 45 -2.13 6.02 15.72
N PRO A 46 -1.22 6.63 16.51
CA PRO A 46 -1.64 7.45 17.65
C PRO A 46 -2.61 8.59 17.28
N ARG A 47 -2.42 9.25 16.14
CA ARG A 47 -3.32 10.32 15.67
C ARG A 47 -4.72 9.80 15.34
N LEU A 48 -4.83 8.64 14.69
CA LEU A 48 -6.13 8.01 14.42
C LEU A 48 -6.94 7.76 15.69
N LEU A 49 -6.24 7.38 16.77
CA LEU A 49 -6.86 7.05 18.04
C LEU A 49 -7.19 8.27 18.90
N THR A 50 -6.71 9.47 18.53
CA THR A 50 -6.97 10.71 19.27
C THR A 50 -7.81 11.71 18.49
N ASP A 51 -7.91 11.62 17.16
CA ASP A 51 -8.81 12.45 16.37
C ASP A 51 -10.28 12.04 16.63
N PRO A 52 -11.16 12.98 17.02
CA PRO A 52 -12.54 12.67 17.40
C PRO A 52 -13.39 12.07 16.26
N ARG A 53 -12.98 12.26 15.00
CA ARG A 53 -13.67 11.72 13.82
C ARG A 53 -13.33 10.25 13.60
N THR A 54 -12.10 9.83 13.89
CA THR A 54 -11.62 8.46 13.63
C THR A 54 -11.54 7.59 14.88
N ALA A 55 -11.29 8.17 16.06
CA ALA A 55 -11.09 7.44 17.31
C ALA A 55 -12.20 6.42 17.64
N PRO A 56 -13.50 6.67 17.36
CA PRO A 56 -14.55 5.68 17.61
C PRO A 56 -14.34 4.32 16.94
N PHE A 57 -13.74 4.29 15.74
CA PHE A 57 -13.48 3.06 14.99
C PHE A 57 -12.33 2.23 15.58
N PHE A 58 -11.44 2.86 16.36
CA PHE A 58 -10.19 2.23 16.84
C PHE A 58 -10.16 1.93 18.34
N LYS A 59 -11.27 2.13 19.07
CA LYS A 59 -11.32 1.99 20.55
C LYS A 59 -10.76 0.67 21.10
N ASN A 60 -11.00 -0.44 20.41
CA ASN A 60 -10.59 -1.79 20.83
C ASN A 60 -9.41 -2.34 20.01
N THR A 61 -8.74 -1.49 19.23
CA THR A 61 -7.66 -1.93 18.34
C THR A 61 -6.34 -2.08 19.10
N ASN A 62 -5.64 -3.19 18.88
CA ASN A 62 -4.24 -3.31 19.28
C ASN A 62 -3.38 -2.39 18.39
N ARG A 63 -2.89 -1.31 19.00
CA ARG A 63 -2.14 -0.24 18.33
C ARG A 63 -0.89 -0.74 17.62
N GLU A 64 -0.11 -1.59 18.30
CA GLU A 64 1.16 -2.09 17.76
C GLU A 64 0.93 -3.04 16.60
N ASN A 65 -0.08 -3.90 16.73
CA ASN A 65 -0.48 -4.79 15.64
C ASN A 65 -1.01 -4.00 14.43
N LEU A 66 -1.79 -2.93 14.66
CA LEU A 66 -2.27 -2.05 13.58
C LEU A 66 -1.10 -1.37 12.88
N ALA A 67 -0.15 -0.78 13.63
CA ALA A 67 1.02 -0.13 13.06
C ALA A 67 1.86 -1.11 12.23
N THR A 68 2.02 -2.34 12.71
CA THR A 68 2.72 -3.41 11.98
C THR A 68 2.01 -3.77 10.68
N GLN A 69 0.70 -4.03 10.73
CA GLN A 69 -0.08 -4.40 9.55
C GLN A 69 -0.10 -3.28 8.49
N LEU A 70 -0.27 -2.03 8.91
CA LEU A 70 -0.22 -0.89 7.99
C LEU A 70 1.19 -0.70 7.41
N THR A 71 2.24 -0.97 8.20
CA THR A 71 3.63 -0.93 7.69
C THR A 71 3.82 -1.94 6.57
N ASP A 72 3.38 -3.19 6.77
CA ASP A 72 3.51 -4.24 5.76
C ASP A 72 2.65 -3.96 4.53
N GLN A 73 1.42 -3.44 4.73
CA GLN A 73 0.54 -3.04 3.64
C GLN A 73 1.15 -1.92 2.79
N LEU A 74 1.57 -0.81 3.40
CA LEU A 74 2.17 0.31 2.66
C LEU A 74 3.51 -0.09 2.03
N CYS A 75 4.28 -0.98 2.67
CA CYS A 75 5.49 -1.53 2.06
C CYS A 75 5.17 -2.30 0.77
N GLN A 76 4.15 -3.17 0.79
CA GLN A 76 3.71 -3.89 -0.41
C GLN A 76 3.20 -2.93 -1.49
N GLU A 77 2.31 -1.99 -1.13
CA GLU A 77 1.70 -1.04 -2.07
C GLU A 77 2.73 -0.08 -2.70
N ALA A 78 3.78 0.23 -1.97
CA ALA A 78 4.88 1.06 -2.47
C ALA A 78 5.83 0.33 -3.44
N GLY A 79 5.63 -0.98 -3.67
CA GLY A 79 6.50 -1.83 -4.48
C GLY A 79 7.69 -2.42 -3.72
N GLY A 80 7.67 -2.35 -2.38
CA GLY A 80 8.70 -2.93 -1.53
C GLY A 80 8.60 -4.46 -1.43
N PRO A 81 9.57 -5.11 -0.76
CA PRO A 81 9.66 -6.58 -0.71
C PRO A 81 8.71 -7.23 0.30
N CYS A 82 7.83 -6.46 0.95
CA CYS A 82 6.92 -6.98 1.96
C CYS A 82 5.70 -7.65 1.32
N ALA A 83 5.14 -8.62 2.03
CA ALA A 83 3.83 -9.18 1.75
C ALA A 83 2.90 -8.90 2.92
N TYR A 84 1.79 -8.22 2.64
CA TYR A 84 0.69 -8.06 3.58
C TYR A 84 -0.05 -9.39 3.71
N GLN A 85 -0.15 -9.89 4.95
CA GLN A 85 -0.78 -11.17 5.27
C GLN A 85 -2.09 -11.01 6.04
N GLY A 86 -2.56 -9.78 6.21
CA GLY A 86 -3.85 -9.54 6.86
C GLY A 86 -5.04 -9.82 5.94
N PRO A 87 -6.27 -9.75 6.47
CA PRO A 87 -7.46 -10.06 5.70
C PRO A 87 -7.69 -9.01 4.59
N PRO A 88 -8.47 -9.35 3.54
CA PRO A 88 -8.81 -8.39 2.47
C PRO A 88 -9.46 -7.13 3.03
N MET A 89 -9.17 -5.96 2.43
CA MET A 89 -9.67 -4.67 2.92
C MET A 89 -11.19 -4.65 3.07
N LYS A 90 -11.93 -5.18 2.09
CA LYS A 90 -13.39 -5.28 2.18
C LYS A 90 -13.85 -6.03 3.43
N LEU A 91 -13.23 -7.18 3.73
CA LEU A 91 -13.63 -8.02 4.86
C LEU A 91 -13.39 -7.35 6.21
N VAL A 92 -12.27 -6.62 6.35
CA VAL A 92 -11.95 -5.94 7.61
C VAL A 92 -12.87 -4.74 7.88
N HIS A 93 -13.38 -4.10 6.81
CA HIS A 93 -14.08 -2.82 6.93
C HIS A 93 -15.61 -2.90 6.71
N GLN A 94 -16.13 -4.00 6.14
CA GLN A 94 -17.53 -4.13 5.68
C GLN A 94 -18.61 -3.79 6.72
N ASP A 95 -18.36 -4.04 8.00
CA ASP A 95 -19.36 -3.91 9.08
C ASP A 95 -19.10 -2.67 9.97
N LEU A 96 -18.27 -1.72 9.50
CA LEU A 96 -17.82 -0.56 10.28
C LEU A 96 -18.58 0.73 9.97
N ASP A 97 -19.57 0.73 9.08
CA ASP A 97 -20.34 1.94 8.68
C ASP A 97 -19.46 3.15 8.31
N ILE A 98 -18.33 2.90 7.64
CA ILE A 98 -17.37 3.95 7.26
C ILE A 98 -17.95 4.77 6.12
N GLY A 99 -18.11 6.07 6.34
CA GLY A 99 -18.48 7.04 5.33
C GLY A 99 -17.31 7.72 4.66
N ARG A 100 -17.61 8.44 3.58
CA ARG A 100 -16.62 9.26 2.84
C ARG A 100 -15.94 10.27 3.74
N ARG A 101 -16.67 10.87 4.69
CA ARG A 101 -16.12 11.84 5.63
C ARG A 101 -15.07 11.20 6.54
N ASP A 102 -15.33 9.99 7.02
CA ASP A 102 -14.43 9.26 7.92
C ASP A 102 -13.17 8.81 7.17
N PHE A 103 -13.34 8.31 5.94
CA PHE A 103 -12.23 7.96 5.05
C PHE A 103 -11.34 9.18 4.75
N ASN A 104 -11.94 10.33 4.42
CA ASN A 104 -11.19 11.55 4.17
C ASN A 104 -10.45 12.04 5.42
N ALA A 105 -11.06 11.95 6.61
CA ALA A 105 -10.40 12.27 7.87
C ALA A 105 -9.16 11.37 8.08
N LEU A 106 -9.26 10.08 7.78
CA LEU A 106 -8.11 9.16 7.81
C LEU A 106 -7.00 9.59 6.85
N VAL A 107 -7.35 9.97 5.61
CA VAL A 107 -6.38 10.45 4.61
C VAL A 107 -5.69 11.73 5.06
N GLU A 108 -6.42 12.69 5.63
CA GLU A 108 -5.86 13.92 6.21
C GLU A 108 -4.86 13.61 7.34
N ILE A 109 -5.20 12.67 8.22
CA ILE A 109 -4.32 12.26 9.33
C ILE A 109 -3.05 11.58 8.80
N LEU A 110 -3.17 10.78 7.73
CA LEU A 110 -2.01 10.17 7.07
C LEU A 110 -1.09 11.24 6.46
N GLN A 111 -1.66 12.25 5.79
CA GLN A 111 -0.90 13.39 5.26
C GLN A 111 -0.14 14.13 6.37
N GLN A 112 -0.79 14.40 7.50
CA GLN A 112 -0.12 15.01 8.65
C GLN A 112 1.05 14.17 9.18
N ALA A 113 0.91 12.84 9.23
CA ALA A 113 1.98 11.96 9.66
C ALA A 113 3.14 11.94 8.65
N MET A 114 2.86 11.94 7.35
CA MET A 114 3.87 12.05 6.29
C MET A 114 4.64 13.38 6.38
N ASP A 115 3.92 14.49 6.55
CA ASP A 115 4.50 15.82 6.72
C ASP A 115 5.41 15.87 7.97
N ALA A 116 4.93 15.34 9.10
CA ALA A 116 5.69 15.27 10.35
C ALA A 116 6.97 14.43 10.24
N LYS A 117 7.05 13.48 9.29
CA LYS A 117 8.26 12.68 9.01
C LYS A 117 9.08 13.22 7.84
N GLY A 118 8.69 14.36 7.26
CA GLY A 118 9.43 15.00 6.18
C GLY A 118 9.39 14.22 4.87
N ILE A 119 8.36 13.41 4.63
CA ILE A 119 8.19 12.72 3.35
C ILE A 119 7.94 13.79 2.27
N PRO A 120 8.72 13.84 1.18
CA PRO A 120 8.52 14.82 0.12
C PRO A 120 7.11 14.73 -0.49
N PHE A 121 6.48 15.87 -0.79
CA PHE A 121 5.11 15.92 -1.31
C PHE A 121 4.86 15.02 -2.52
N SER A 122 5.82 14.92 -3.44
CA SER A 122 5.74 14.00 -4.59
C SER A 122 5.67 12.53 -4.16
N ALA A 123 6.44 12.14 -3.14
CA ALA A 123 6.43 10.78 -2.58
C ALA A 123 5.14 10.49 -1.80
N GLN A 124 4.58 11.48 -1.11
CA GLN A 124 3.28 11.37 -0.46
C GLN A 124 2.19 11.08 -1.50
N ASN A 125 2.11 11.88 -2.56
CA ASN A 125 1.14 11.69 -3.65
C ASN A 125 1.33 10.33 -4.35
N GLY A 126 2.58 9.88 -4.51
CA GLY A 126 2.88 8.57 -5.05
C GLY A 126 2.25 7.44 -4.22
N MET A 127 2.36 7.49 -2.90
CA MET A 127 1.70 6.52 -2.01
C MET A 127 0.18 6.64 -2.04
N LEU A 128 -0.35 7.86 -1.92
CA LEU A 128 -1.81 8.08 -1.92
C LEU A 128 -2.46 7.57 -3.22
N ALA A 129 -1.78 7.70 -4.37
CA ALA A 129 -2.25 7.16 -5.63
C ALA A 129 -2.31 5.61 -5.63
N ARG A 130 -1.37 4.93 -4.95
CA ARG A 130 -1.39 3.46 -4.78
C ARG A 130 -2.56 3.02 -3.89
N LEU A 131 -2.84 3.78 -2.84
CA LEU A 131 -3.90 3.47 -1.86
C LEU A 131 -5.31 3.82 -2.35
N ALA A 132 -5.45 4.80 -3.26
CA ALA A 132 -6.73 5.31 -3.74
C ALA A 132 -7.76 4.23 -4.17
N PRO A 133 -7.38 3.14 -4.87
CA PRO A 133 -8.32 2.08 -5.24
C PRO A 133 -9.00 1.40 -4.04
N MET A 134 -8.36 1.37 -2.87
CA MET A 134 -8.91 0.74 -1.66
C MET A 134 -10.13 1.48 -1.11
N HIS A 135 -10.35 2.75 -1.49
CA HIS A 135 -11.55 3.51 -1.10
C HIS A 135 -12.83 2.71 -1.34
N ARG A 136 -12.94 2.01 -2.47
CA ARG A 136 -14.15 1.24 -2.83
C ARG A 136 -14.38 0.00 -1.94
N GLU A 137 -13.35 -0.43 -1.23
CA GLU A 137 -13.39 -1.59 -0.33
C GLU A 137 -13.60 -1.17 1.11
N ILE A 138 -13.21 0.06 1.46
CA ILE A 138 -13.25 0.57 2.84
C ILE A 138 -14.51 1.39 3.11
N VAL A 139 -14.99 2.19 2.16
CA VAL A 139 -16.22 2.98 2.35
C VAL A 139 -17.42 2.06 2.18
N THR A 140 -18.17 1.84 3.26
CA THR A 140 -19.29 0.89 3.32
C THR A 140 -20.65 1.56 3.27
N THR A 141 -20.74 2.84 3.63
CA THR A 141 -21.98 3.59 3.51
C THR A 141 -22.09 4.21 2.12
N VAL A 142 -23.05 3.70 1.34
CA VAL A 142 -23.55 4.42 0.15
C VAL A 142 -24.47 5.52 0.68
N THR A 143 -24.07 6.78 0.57
CA THR A 143 -24.99 7.88 0.83
C THR A 143 -26.18 7.72 -0.13
N GLU A 144 -27.42 7.69 0.36
CA GLU A 144 -28.64 7.44 -0.43
C GLU A 144 -28.74 8.29 -1.71
N THR A 145 -28.03 9.41 -1.78
CA THR A 145 -27.91 10.29 -2.95
C THR A 145 -27.26 9.62 -4.18
N GLN A 146 -26.43 8.58 -4.00
CA GLN A 146 -25.78 7.86 -5.12
C GLN A 146 -26.60 6.69 -5.66
N GLN A 147 -27.65 6.26 -4.95
CA GLN A 147 -28.54 5.18 -5.40
C GLN A 147 -29.71 5.67 -6.28
N ARG A 148 -29.84 6.99 -6.43
CA ARG A 148 -30.85 7.68 -7.26
C ARG A 148 -30.26 8.44 -8.46
N ARG A 149 -29.08 8.03 -8.95
CA ARG A 149 -28.49 8.51 -10.21
C ARG A 149 -27.96 7.32 -10.99
#